data_AF-A0A7C3G3U7-F1
#
_entry.id   AF-A0A7C3G3U7-F1
#
_cell.length_a   1.000
_cell.length_b   1.000
_cell.length_c   1.000
_cell.angle_alpha   90.00
_cell.angle_beta   90.00
_cell.angle_gamma   90.00
#
_symmetry.space_group_name_H-M   'P 1'
#
loop_
_entity.id
_entity.type
_entity.pdbx_description
1 polymer ?
#
loop_
_entity_poly.entity_id
_entity_poly.type
_entity_poly.pdbx_seq_one_letter_code
_entity_poly.pdbx_strand_id
1 'polypeptide(L)'
;MNTEEYIKRGNIYADNGEYDLAIADYSKAIELDPNNANAYYNRGDAYDDKGEYDLAIADYTKAIELDPKHAGAYQNRGITYGKKGEYDMAIADFSKAIELDPEDADAYHNRGYAYHLKEEYDLAIVDYNKAIEINPENADSYYSRANSYYLKAEDVLAIVDYNKAIKLNPTYADAFNNRGTTYYDLGEYDLAIADYTKAIEFDPKKVKAYYNRGYAYDDKGEYDLAIADYNKVIELDPENADAYDGRGWVFYSKEEYDQAIVDHSKAIELDPKHAGAYQNRGNAYDDKGEHDLAIADYNKAIELDPECAGFYYNRGIAFSFMKEYDRAITDYTKAIELDPEYVSAYNNRGYARNRKGEYDLAIGDSSITIELDPSHVSAYKIRGNAYYAKGEYDLAIVDFNKAIELDPEDAYAYNRRGDVYDDTGEHDLAIVEYNIAIELDPEDAIFYCDRGITYDNKNEYNLAIADYTKAIELDPKYADAYYYRGNAYDSKGEYDLAINDYTKAIELDPENADAYNDRGIAYDSKGEQDLAIADYKKAIELERGNSEIYYRQSTDYDNKGVSMMWLFMM
;
A
#
# COMPACT_ATOMS: atom_id res chain seq x y z
N MET A 1 -54.14 41.00 26.21
CA MET A 1 -54.29 39.60 25.81
C MET A 1 -54.28 38.73 27.06
N ASN A 2 -55.06 37.66 27.09
CA ASN A 2 -54.96 36.64 28.15
C ASN A 2 -53.85 35.61 27.81
N THR A 3 -53.51 34.71 28.74
CA THR A 3 -52.46 33.70 28.56
C THR A 3 -52.62 32.92 27.25
N GLU A 4 -53.84 32.50 26.92
CA GLU A 4 -54.15 31.69 25.74
C GLU A 4 -53.99 32.46 24.42
N GLU A 5 -54.30 33.76 24.42
CA GLU A 5 -54.08 34.64 23.26
C GLU A 5 -52.59 34.88 22.99
N TYR A 6 -51.76 35.00 24.03
CA TYR A 6 -50.30 35.08 23.87
C TYR A 6 -49.71 33.78 23.34
N ILE A 7 -50.13 32.62 23.85
CA ILE A 7 -49.69 31.31 23.31
C ILE A 7 -50.07 31.17 21.84
N LYS A 8 -51.32 31.48 21.47
CA LYS A 8 -51.77 31.38 20.06
C LYS A 8 -50.98 32.28 19.12
N ARG A 9 -50.67 33.51 19.55
CA ARG A 9 -49.84 34.42 18.73
C ARG A 9 -48.38 33.97 18.68
N GLY A 10 -47.85 33.46 19.80
CA GLY A 10 -46.52 32.84 19.85
C GLY A 10 -46.38 31.67 18.88
N ASN A 11 -47.37 30.79 18.80
CA ASN A 11 -47.36 29.68 17.84
C ASN A 11 -47.32 30.18 16.40
N ILE A 12 -48.10 31.21 16.06
CA ILE A 12 -48.07 31.83 14.71
C ILE A 12 -46.69 32.41 14.40
N TYR A 13 -46.03 33.03 15.38
CA TYR A 13 -44.66 33.52 15.20
C TYR A 13 -43.67 32.38 14.98
N ALA A 14 -43.76 31.29 15.76
CA ALA A 14 -42.91 30.11 15.61
C ALA A 14 -43.09 29.46 14.23
N ASP A 15 -44.34 29.29 13.77
CA ASP A 15 -44.67 28.74 12.44
C ASP A 15 -44.08 29.59 11.29
N ASN A 16 -43.91 30.90 11.51
CA ASN A 16 -43.29 31.82 10.55
C ASN A 16 -41.76 31.91 10.68
N GLY A 17 -41.14 31.16 11.61
CA GLY A 17 -39.71 31.24 11.92
C GLY A 17 -39.30 32.50 12.69
N GLU A 18 -40.27 33.26 13.22
CA GLU A 18 -40.05 34.48 14.00
C GLU A 18 -39.82 34.12 15.49
N TYR A 19 -38.80 33.31 15.78
CA TYR A 19 -38.58 32.67 17.08
C TYR A 19 -38.43 33.66 18.24
N ASP A 20 -37.75 34.79 18.06
CA ASP A 20 -37.60 35.80 19.12
C ASP A 20 -38.95 36.42 19.54
N LEU A 21 -39.87 36.61 18.57
CA LEU A 21 -41.22 37.11 18.85
C LEU A 21 -42.08 36.03 19.52
N ALA A 22 -41.94 34.77 19.09
CA ALA A 22 -42.58 33.64 19.73
C ALA A 22 -42.15 33.51 21.20
N ILE A 23 -40.84 33.54 21.46
CA ILE A 23 -40.25 33.48 22.80
C ILE A 23 -40.76 34.62 23.69
N ALA A 24 -40.85 35.84 23.16
CA ALA A 24 -41.37 36.99 23.90
C ALA A 24 -42.84 36.78 24.30
N ASP A 25 -43.67 36.27 23.40
CA ASP A 25 -45.08 35.99 23.65
C ASP A 25 -45.29 34.84 24.64
N TYR A 26 -44.55 33.73 24.50
CA TYR A 26 -44.60 32.65 25.48
C TYR A 26 -44.10 33.10 26.86
N SER A 27 -43.09 33.97 26.91
CA SER A 27 -42.64 34.56 28.17
C SER A 27 -43.71 35.42 28.83
N LYS A 28 -44.50 36.17 28.05
CA LYS A 28 -45.69 36.88 28.57
C LYS A 28 -46.80 35.94 29.01
N ALA A 29 -47.01 34.82 28.32
CA ALA A 29 -47.94 33.80 28.78
C ALA A 29 -47.50 33.21 30.14
N ILE A 30 -46.21 32.89 30.31
CA ILE A 30 -45.62 32.37 31.55
C ILE A 30 -45.67 33.40 32.68
N GLU A 31 -45.44 34.69 32.41
CA GLU A 31 -45.60 35.76 33.41
C GLU A 31 -47.05 35.84 33.94
N LEU A 32 -48.04 35.60 33.08
CA LEU A 32 -49.47 35.64 33.43
C LEU A 32 -49.96 34.36 34.11
N ASP A 33 -49.39 33.21 33.75
CA ASP A 33 -49.68 31.90 34.34
C ASP A 33 -48.40 31.06 34.49
N PRO A 34 -47.68 31.19 35.63
CA PRO A 34 -46.41 30.50 35.84
C PRO A 34 -46.50 28.97 35.95
N ASN A 35 -47.71 28.40 36.02
CA ASN A 35 -47.93 26.95 36.11
C ASN A 35 -48.39 26.34 34.77
N ASN A 36 -48.35 27.12 33.68
CA ASN A 36 -48.76 26.66 32.36
C ASN A 36 -47.64 25.82 31.69
N ALA A 37 -47.67 24.51 31.84
CA ALA A 37 -46.67 23.61 31.27
C ALA A 37 -46.49 23.79 29.74
N ASN A 38 -47.60 23.96 29.01
CA ASN A 38 -47.57 24.15 27.55
C ASN A 38 -46.86 25.45 27.13
N ALA A 39 -46.96 26.52 27.92
CA ALA A 39 -46.26 27.76 27.61
C ALA A 39 -44.74 27.61 27.76
N TYR A 40 -44.27 26.83 28.74
CA TYR A 40 -42.84 26.48 28.85
C TYR A 40 -42.42 25.54 27.72
N TYR A 41 -43.20 24.49 27.43
CA TYR A 41 -42.93 23.57 26.33
C TYR A 41 -42.78 24.28 24.98
N ASN A 42 -43.74 25.12 24.59
CA ASN A 42 -43.69 25.87 23.33
C ASN A 42 -42.53 26.89 23.28
N ARG A 43 -42.14 27.45 24.44
CA ARG A 43 -40.95 28.33 24.50
C ARG A 43 -39.66 27.52 24.39
N GLY A 44 -39.64 26.32 24.96
CA GLY A 44 -38.57 25.35 24.78
C GLY A 44 -38.38 25.00 23.31
N ASP A 45 -39.45 24.68 22.59
CA ASP A 45 -39.42 24.40 21.14
C ASP A 45 -38.81 25.59 20.37
N ALA A 46 -39.26 26.82 20.66
CA ALA A 46 -38.73 28.01 19.99
C ALA A 46 -37.25 28.29 20.33
N TYR A 47 -36.79 27.96 21.54
CA TYR A 47 -35.36 28.02 21.88
C TYR A 47 -34.55 26.93 21.16
N ASP A 48 -35.09 25.72 21.03
CA ASP A 48 -34.43 24.60 20.35
C ASP A 48 -34.25 24.89 18.85
N ASP A 49 -35.29 25.40 18.19
CA ASP A 49 -35.23 25.83 16.78
C ASP A 49 -34.24 26.98 16.54
N LYS A 50 -34.03 27.83 17.55
CA LYS A 50 -33.02 28.89 17.52
C LYS A 50 -31.61 28.39 17.82
N GLY A 51 -31.45 27.15 18.29
CA GLY A 51 -30.17 26.57 18.71
C GLY A 51 -29.75 26.94 20.13
N GLU A 52 -30.62 27.56 20.93
CA GLU A 52 -30.37 27.88 22.34
C GLU A 52 -30.72 26.68 23.24
N TYR A 53 -30.00 25.58 23.05
CA TYR A 53 -30.32 24.25 23.61
C TYR A 53 -30.41 24.21 25.14
N ASP A 54 -29.54 24.92 25.86
CA ASP A 54 -29.60 24.93 27.34
C ASP A 54 -30.88 25.60 27.88
N LEU A 55 -31.35 26.65 27.19
CA LEU A 55 -32.61 27.31 27.54
C LEU A 55 -33.81 26.42 27.18
N ALA A 56 -33.75 25.74 26.04
CA ALA A 56 -34.76 24.76 25.64
C ALA A 56 -34.88 23.64 26.70
N ILE A 57 -33.77 23.03 27.09
CA ILE A 57 -33.70 21.99 28.13
C ILE A 57 -34.28 22.49 29.46
N ALA A 58 -33.96 23.73 29.86
CA ALA A 58 -34.48 24.31 31.10
C ALA A 58 -36.01 24.47 31.04
N ASP A 59 -36.54 24.96 29.93
CA ASP A 59 -37.99 25.13 29.73
C ASP A 59 -38.74 23.79 29.61
N TYR A 60 -38.20 22.81 28.89
CA TYR A 60 -38.77 21.45 28.87
C TYR A 60 -38.74 20.81 30.24
N THR A 61 -37.65 20.97 31.00
CA THR A 61 -37.56 20.49 32.38
C THR A 61 -38.65 21.13 33.23
N LYS A 62 -38.91 22.44 33.05
CA LYS A 62 -39.97 23.11 33.78
C LYS A 62 -41.36 22.62 33.37
N ALA A 63 -41.59 22.37 32.08
CA ALA A 63 -42.83 21.78 31.58
C ALA A 63 -43.06 20.39 32.19
N ILE A 64 -42.03 19.55 32.27
CA ILE A 64 -42.06 18.21 32.87
C ILE A 64 -42.31 18.26 34.40
N GLU A 65 -41.71 19.23 35.11
CA GLU A 65 -41.99 19.44 36.54
C GLU A 65 -43.46 19.79 36.81
N LEU A 66 -44.07 20.57 35.90
CA LEU A 66 -45.46 21.03 36.01
C LEU A 66 -46.45 19.96 35.54
N ASP A 67 -46.09 19.18 34.52
CA ASP A 67 -46.85 18.03 34.03
C ASP A 67 -45.93 16.82 33.76
N PRO A 68 -45.74 15.93 34.76
CA PRO A 68 -44.90 14.73 34.61
C PRO A 68 -45.42 13.70 33.60
N LYS A 69 -46.61 13.89 33.01
CA LYS A 69 -47.17 13.03 31.97
C LYS A 69 -47.05 13.61 30.56
N HIS A 70 -46.36 14.74 30.41
CA HIS A 70 -46.19 15.41 29.13
C HIS A 70 -45.15 14.69 28.25
N ALA A 71 -45.56 13.61 27.58
CA ALA A 71 -44.67 12.77 26.74
C ALA A 71 -43.89 13.59 25.70
N GLY A 72 -44.53 14.55 25.04
CA GLY A 72 -43.88 15.43 24.05
C GLY A 72 -42.74 16.29 24.62
N ALA A 73 -42.78 16.62 25.91
CA ALA A 73 -41.71 17.42 26.54
C ALA A 73 -40.50 16.55 26.85
N TYR A 74 -40.71 15.27 27.22
CA TYR A 74 -39.63 14.29 27.32
C TYR A 74 -39.01 14.01 25.94
N GLN A 75 -39.84 13.79 24.92
CA GLN A 75 -39.38 13.60 23.52
C GLN A 75 -38.50 14.76 23.06
N ASN A 76 -38.99 16.00 23.12
CA ASN A 76 -38.25 17.15 22.62
C ASN A 76 -37.00 17.45 23.44
N ARG A 77 -37.05 17.27 24.78
CA ARG A 77 -35.84 17.39 25.62
C ARG A 77 -34.81 16.32 25.29
N GLY A 78 -35.25 15.09 25.01
CA GLY A 78 -34.40 14.00 24.57
C GLY A 78 -33.71 14.31 23.23
N ILE A 79 -34.46 14.84 22.26
CA ILE A 79 -33.90 15.30 20.97
C ILE A 79 -32.85 16.39 21.20
N THR A 80 -33.14 17.39 22.04
CA THR A 80 -32.19 18.46 22.36
C THR A 80 -30.92 17.93 23.05
N TYR A 81 -31.04 16.98 23.98
CA TYR A 81 -29.88 16.29 24.56
C TYR A 81 -29.07 15.57 23.49
N GLY A 82 -29.73 14.89 22.54
CA GLY A 82 -29.08 14.25 21.39
C GLY A 82 -28.30 15.24 20.52
N LYS A 83 -28.87 16.40 20.21
CA LYS A 83 -28.18 17.49 19.47
C LYS A 83 -26.93 18.01 20.21
N LYS A 84 -26.90 17.92 21.54
CA LYS A 84 -25.74 18.25 22.38
C LYS A 84 -24.72 17.11 22.54
N GLY A 85 -25.02 15.91 22.02
CA GLY A 85 -24.21 14.71 22.23
C GLY A 85 -24.40 14.07 23.62
N GLU A 86 -25.39 14.51 24.40
CA GLU A 86 -25.70 13.98 25.73
C GLU A 86 -26.61 12.73 25.62
N TYR A 87 -26.12 11.69 24.94
CA TYR A 87 -26.94 10.54 24.53
C TYR A 87 -27.58 9.76 25.68
N ASP A 88 -26.90 9.62 26.83
CA ASP A 88 -27.49 8.93 27.99
C ASP A 88 -28.72 9.66 28.55
N MET A 89 -28.69 11.00 28.54
CA MET A 89 -29.82 11.83 28.95
C MET A 89 -30.95 11.75 27.93
N ALA A 90 -30.61 11.74 26.63
CA ALA A 90 -31.58 11.52 25.55
C ALA A 90 -32.29 10.16 25.70
N ILE A 91 -31.54 9.08 25.92
CA ILE A 91 -32.07 7.72 26.10
C ILE A 91 -33.00 7.65 27.32
N ALA A 92 -32.64 8.30 28.43
CA ALA A 92 -33.49 8.34 29.62
C ALA A 92 -34.82 9.05 29.35
N ASP A 93 -34.79 10.18 28.64
CA ASP A 93 -35.98 10.93 28.28
C ASP A 93 -36.86 10.21 27.26
N PHE A 94 -36.28 9.60 26.21
CA PHE A 94 -37.05 8.77 25.27
C PHE A 94 -37.65 7.55 25.95
N SER A 95 -36.93 6.92 26.88
CA SER A 95 -37.48 5.82 27.67
C SER A 95 -38.67 6.25 28.50
N LYS A 96 -38.66 7.48 29.03
CA LYS A 96 -39.79 8.02 29.76
C LYS A 96 -40.96 8.37 28.84
N ALA A 97 -40.69 8.92 27.66
CA ALA A 97 -41.70 9.15 26.63
C ALA A 97 -42.40 7.83 26.23
N ILE A 98 -41.63 6.76 25.99
CA ILE A 98 -42.15 5.42 25.68
C ILE A 98 -42.96 4.82 26.84
N GLU A 99 -42.57 5.06 28.09
CA GLU A 99 -43.36 4.62 29.26
C GLU A 99 -44.73 5.31 29.30
N LEU A 100 -44.80 6.57 28.89
CA LEU A 100 -46.02 7.38 28.86
C LEU A 100 -46.89 7.09 27.64
N ASP A 101 -46.27 6.83 26.49
CA ASP A 101 -46.93 6.45 25.24
C ASP A 101 -46.19 5.27 24.55
N PRO A 102 -46.59 4.01 24.84
CA PRO A 102 -45.94 2.83 24.26
C PRO A 102 -46.15 2.63 22.76
N GLU A 103 -47.01 3.43 22.11
CA GLU A 103 -47.27 3.37 20.66
C GLU A 103 -46.65 4.57 19.92
N ASP A 104 -45.75 5.32 20.57
CA ASP A 104 -44.96 6.38 19.93
C ASP A 104 -43.77 5.78 19.16
N ALA A 105 -43.98 5.53 17.87
CA ALA A 105 -42.94 5.01 16.98
C ALA A 105 -41.72 5.92 16.89
N ASP A 106 -41.90 7.25 16.99
CA ASP A 106 -40.82 8.22 16.85
C ASP A 106 -39.94 8.21 18.11
N ALA A 107 -40.51 7.98 19.30
CA ALA A 107 -39.73 7.84 20.52
C ALA A 107 -38.84 6.59 20.50
N TYR A 108 -39.35 5.47 19.97
CA TYR A 108 -38.52 4.28 19.72
C TYR A 108 -37.44 4.56 18.68
N HIS A 109 -37.78 5.17 17.55
CA HIS A 109 -36.81 5.54 16.52
C HIS A 109 -35.68 6.42 17.11
N ASN A 110 -36.04 7.49 17.82
CA ASN A 110 -35.08 8.44 18.38
C ASN A 110 -34.20 7.81 19.47
N ARG A 111 -34.76 6.91 20.30
CA ARG A 111 -33.95 6.16 21.27
C ARG A 111 -33.01 5.18 20.58
N GLY A 112 -33.48 4.51 19.53
CA GLY A 112 -32.64 3.66 18.68
C GLY A 112 -31.50 4.43 18.04
N TYR A 113 -31.76 5.66 17.57
CA TYR A 113 -30.76 6.55 17.02
C TYR A 113 -29.72 6.98 18.05
N ALA A 114 -30.15 7.30 19.28
CA ALA A 114 -29.21 7.59 20.37
C ALA A 114 -28.35 6.37 20.73
N TYR A 115 -28.90 5.15 20.75
CA TYR A 115 -28.11 3.92 20.92
C TYR A 115 -27.12 3.70 19.77
N HIS A 116 -27.53 3.95 18.52
CA HIS A 116 -26.66 3.84 17.35
C HIS A 116 -25.44 4.77 17.46
N LEU A 117 -25.64 6.03 17.85
CA LEU A 117 -24.54 6.99 18.05
C LEU A 117 -23.62 6.64 19.25
N LYS A 118 -24.09 5.80 20.17
CA LYS A 118 -23.29 5.20 21.25
C LYS A 118 -22.62 3.89 20.84
N GLU A 119 -22.75 3.46 19.59
CA GLU A 119 -22.28 2.17 19.07
C GLU A 119 -22.95 0.96 19.74
N GLU A 120 -24.08 1.17 20.42
CA GLU A 120 -24.91 0.12 21.04
C GLU A 120 -25.90 -0.46 20.01
N TYR A 121 -25.36 -0.99 18.91
CA TYR A 121 -26.13 -1.35 17.70
C TYR A 121 -27.24 -2.37 17.94
N ASP A 122 -27.04 -3.35 18.84
CA ASP A 122 -28.07 -4.34 19.15
C ASP A 122 -29.30 -3.71 19.82
N LEU A 123 -29.10 -2.76 20.72
CA LEU A 123 -30.20 -2.02 21.36
C LEU A 123 -30.88 -1.09 20.36
N ALA A 124 -30.10 -0.44 19.49
CA ALA A 124 -30.64 0.36 18.39
C ALA A 124 -31.56 -0.47 17.49
N ILE A 125 -31.13 -1.66 17.07
CA ILE A 125 -31.91 -2.58 16.23
C ILE A 125 -33.21 -3.00 16.92
N VAL A 126 -33.19 -3.29 18.23
CA VAL A 126 -34.40 -3.63 18.99
C VAL A 126 -35.41 -2.48 18.97
N ASP A 127 -34.95 -1.25 19.17
CA ASP A 127 -35.82 -0.08 19.16
C ASP A 127 -36.34 0.24 17.75
N TYR A 128 -35.51 0.16 16.71
CA TYR A 128 -35.96 0.32 15.34
C TYR A 128 -36.95 -0.77 14.91
N ASN A 129 -36.76 -2.02 15.36
CA ASN A 129 -37.74 -3.09 15.15
C ASN A 129 -39.10 -2.70 15.73
N LYS A 130 -39.11 -2.13 16.93
CA LYS A 130 -40.36 -1.70 17.58
C LYS A 130 -40.99 -0.49 16.87
N ALA A 131 -40.19 0.50 16.47
CA ALA A 131 -40.66 1.64 15.68
C ALA A 131 -41.30 1.18 14.35
N ILE A 132 -40.70 0.20 13.67
CA ILE A 132 -41.21 -0.38 12.42
C ILE A 132 -42.47 -1.22 12.65
N GLU A 133 -42.56 -1.95 13.77
CA GLU A 133 -43.76 -2.71 14.15
C GLU A 133 -44.97 -1.78 14.32
N ILE A 134 -44.76 -0.61 14.95
CA ILE A 134 -45.78 0.40 15.20
C ILE A 134 -46.11 1.17 13.92
N ASN A 135 -45.09 1.62 13.16
CA ASN A 135 -45.24 2.35 11.90
C ASN A 135 -44.43 1.71 10.76
N PRO A 136 -45.01 0.75 10.01
CA PRO A 136 -44.34 0.04 8.92
C PRO A 136 -44.04 0.87 7.67
N GLU A 137 -44.51 2.12 7.59
CA GLU A 137 -44.31 3.02 6.46
C GLU A 137 -43.25 4.09 6.74
N ASN A 138 -42.60 4.06 7.92
CA ASN A 138 -41.49 4.96 8.25
C ASN A 138 -40.19 4.49 7.55
N ALA A 139 -39.82 5.16 6.46
CA ALA A 139 -38.60 4.88 5.70
C ALA A 139 -37.32 5.10 6.52
N ASP A 140 -37.29 6.09 7.41
CA ASP A 140 -36.13 6.45 8.22
C ASP A 140 -35.79 5.39 9.25
N SER A 141 -36.79 4.72 9.82
CA SER A 141 -36.56 3.59 10.73
C SER A 141 -35.93 2.39 10.02
N TYR A 142 -36.32 2.08 8.78
CA TYR A 142 -35.64 1.06 7.98
C TYR A 142 -34.22 1.48 7.62
N TYR A 143 -34.03 2.71 7.15
CA TYR A 143 -32.70 3.25 6.82
C TYR A 143 -31.75 3.22 8.03
N SER A 144 -32.23 3.65 9.20
CA SER A 144 -31.41 3.71 10.42
C SER A 144 -31.08 2.31 10.95
N ARG A 145 -32.01 1.35 10.84
CA ARG A 145 -31.75 -0.05 11.15
C ARG A 145 -30.75 -0.68 10.17
N ALA A 146 -30.84 -0.34 8.89
CA ALA A 146 -29.87 -0.76 7.88
C ALA A 146 -28.45 -0.25 8.20
N ASN A 147 -28.30 1.02 8.59
CA ASN A 147 -27.02 1.57 9.03
C ASN A 147 -26.45 0.81 10.23
N SER A 148 -27.29 0.43 11.22
CA SER A 148 -26.83 -0.40 12.35
C SER A 148 -26.44 -1.82 11.92
N TYR A 149 -27.16 -2.46 10.99
CA TYR A 149 -26.77 -3.75 10.45
C TYR A 149 -25.43 -3.68 9.69
N TYR A 150 -25.24 -2.62 8.90
CA TYR A 150 -24.01 -2.38 8.16
C TYR A 150 -22.80 -2.27 9.09
N LEU A 151 -22.87 -1.47 10.15
CA LEU A 151 -21.78 -1.34 11.14
C LEU A 151 -21.51 -2.63 11.93
N LYS A 152 -22.46 -3.57 11.95
CA LYS A 152 -22.29 -4.92 12.50
C LYS A 152 -21.75 -5.94 11.47
N ALA A 153 -21.43 -5.51 10.25
CA ALA A 153 -21.10 -6.38 9.12
C ALA A 153 -22.20 -7.41 8.79
N GLU A 154 -23.46 -7.04 9.03
CA GLU A 154 -24.64 -7.82 8.65
C GLU A 154 -25.21 -7.31 7.30
N ASP A 155 -24.35 -7.26 6.28
CA ASP A 155 -24.57 -6.56 5.00
C ASP A 155 -25.85 -6.97 4.26
N VAL A 156 -26.17 -8.27 4.27
CA VAL A 156 -27.38 -8.80 3.64
C VAL A 156 -28.64 -8.22 4.29
N LEU A 157 -28.65 -8.07 5.62
CA LEU A 157 -29.78 -7.47 6.34
C LEU A 157 -29.85 -5.97 6.10
N ALA A 158 -28.70 -5.29 6.05
CA ALA A 158 -28.62 -3.88 5.70
C ALA A 158 -29.24 -3.61 4.31
N ILE A 159 -28.86 -4.39 3.29
CA ILE A 159 -29.40 -4.28 1.93
C ILE A 159 -30.93 -4.48 1.90
N VAL A 160 -31.46 -5.46 2.65
CA VAL A 160 -32.91 -5.71 2.73
C VAL A 160 -33.64 -4.49 3.28
N ASP A 161 -33.10 -3.84 4.30
CA ASP A 161 -33.72 -2.67 4.91
C ASP A 161 -33.55 -1.41 4.06
N TYR A 162 -32.39 -1.18 3.43
CA TYR A 162 -32.22 -0.11 2.45
C TYR A 162 -33.20 -0.26 1.28
N ASN A 163 -33.40 -1.49 0.77
CA ASN A 163 -34.40 -1.76 -0.26
C ASN A 163 -35.81 -1.34 0.17
N LYS A 164 -36.17 -1.62 1.43
CA LYS A 164 -37.48 -1.24 1.98
C LYS A 164 -37.59 0.27 2.20
N ALA A 165 -36.54 0.93 2.70
CA ALA A 165 -36.47 2.38 2.84
C ALA A 165 -36.64 3.09 1.48
N ILE A 166 -35.91 2.65 0.46
CA ILE A 166 -36.00 3.17 -0.92
C ILE A 166 -37.38 2.92 -1.53
N LYS A 167 -38.00 1.77 -1.24
CA LYS A 167 -39.37 1.49 -1.72
C LYS A 167 -40.39 2.45 -1.12
N LEU A 168 -40.22 2.83 0.15
CA LEU A 168 -41.09 3.78 0.86
C LEU A 168 -40.80 5.23 0.46
N ASN A 169 -39.53 5.57 0.24
CA ASN A 169 -39.07 6.87 -0.25
C ASN A 169 -38.16 6.69 -1.48
N PRO A 170 -38.71 6.70 -2.72
CA PRO A 170 -37.94 6.45 -3.94
C PRO A 170 -36.88 7.49 -4.28
N THR A 171 -36.86 8.64 -3.61
CA THR A 171 -35.88 9.72 -3.80
C THR A 171 -34.87 9.81 -2.65
N TYR A 172 -34.77 8.77 -1.82
CA TYR A 172 -33.90 8.77 -0.64
C TYR A 172 -32.42 8.61 -1.00
N ALA A 173 -31.78 9.72 -1.36
CA ALA A 173 -30.39 9.74 -1.83
C ALA A 173 -29.40 9.09 -0.85
N ASP A 174 -29.55 9.30 0.46
CA ASP A 174 -28.71 8.66 1.48
C ASP A 174 -28.87 7.15 1.53
N ALA A 175 -30.09 6.63 1.37
CA ALA A 175 -30.32 5.19 1.35
C ALA A 175 -29.70 4.54 0.10
N PHE A 176 -29.77 5.19 -1.06
CA PHE A 176 -29.05 4.74 -2.26
C PHE A 176 -27.53 4.77 -2.03
N ASN A 177 -26.99 5.87 -1.53
CA ASN A 177 -25.55 5.99 -1.26
C ASN A 177 -25.06 4.88 -0.33
N ASN A 178 -25.74 4.68 0.81
CA ASN A 178 -25.29 3.70 1.80
C ASN A 178 -25.50 2.25 1.34
N ARG A 179 -26.57 1.95 0.58
CA ARG A 179 -26.72 0.64 -0.05
C ARG A 179 -25.63 0.39 -1.09
N GLY A 180 -25.25 1.44 -1.84
CA GLY A 180 -24.12 1.40 -2.76
C GLY A 180 -22.81 1.08 -2.05
N THR A 181 -22.55 1.69 -0.88
CA THR A 181 -21.40 1.36 -0.03
C THR A 181 -21.43 -0.08 0.45
N THR A 182 -22.58 -0.58 0.89
CA THR A 182 -22.71 -2.00 1.25
C THR A 182 -22.48 -2.94 0.07
N TYR A 183 -22.89 -2.59 -1.15
CA TYR A 183 -22.57 -3.36 -2.35
C TYR A 183 -21.07 -3.32 -2.69
N TYR A 184 -20.44 -2.16 -2.53
CA TYR A 184 -19.01 -1.99 -2.75
C TYR A 184 -18.19 -2.89 -1.82
N ASP A 185 -18.51 -2.93 -0.52
CA ASP A 185 -17.82 -3.78 0.45
C ASP A 185 -17.98 -5.28 0.17
N LEU A 186 -19.06 -5.66 -0.55
CA LEU A 186 -19.28 -7.03 -1.04
C LEU A 186 -18.58 -7.32 -2.38
N GLY A 187 -17.87 -6.35 -2.97
CA GLY A 187 -17.23 -6.45 -4.29
C GLY A 187 -18.21 -6.33 -5.47
N GLU A 188 -19.46 -5.97 -5.23
CA GLU A 188 -20.51 -5.83 -6.24
C GLU A 188 -20.49 -4.42 -6.86
N TYR A 189 -19.36 -4.06 -7.49
CA TYR A 189 -19.07 -2.70 -7.93
C TYR A 189 -20.09 -2.12 -8.93
N ASP A 190 -20.65 -2.94 -9.82
CA ASP A 190 -21.68 -2.48 -10.77
C ASP A 190 -22.97 -2.04 -10.07
N LEU A 191 -23.37 -2.77 -9.00
CA LEU A 191 -24.54 -2.40 -8.20
C LEU A 191 -24.25 -1.15 -7.37
N ALA A 192 -23.04 -1.03 -6.82
CA ALA A 192 -22.59 0.15 -6.10
C ALA A 192 -22.65 1.40 -7.00
N ILE A 193 -22.07 1.34 -8.19
CA ILE A 193 -22.06 2.44 -9.17
C ILE A 193 -23.49 2.85 -9.57
N ALA A 194 -24.38 1.89 -9.79
CA ALA A 194 -25.78 2.17 -10.12
C ALA A 194 -26.49 2.95 -9.00
N ASP A 195 -26.24 2.56 -7.75
CA ASP A 195 -26.81 3.20 -6.57
C ASP A 195 -26.23 4.59 -6.31
N TYR A 196 -24.91 4.76 -6.40
CA TYR A 196 -24.30 6.09 -6.31
C TYR A 196 -24.81 7.02 -7.41
N THR A 197 -25.00 6.49 -8.63
CA THR A 197 -25.59 7.26 -9.73
C THR A 197 -27.01 7.72 -9.40
N LYS A 198 -27.83 6.87 -8.79
CA LYS A 198 -29.18 7.27 -8.33
C LYS A 198 -29.11 8.30 -7.21
N ALA A 199 -28.20 8.15 -6.26
CA ALA A 199 -28.00 9.13 -5.20
C ALA A 199 -27.64 10.52 -5.79
N ILE A 200 -26.76 10.56 -6.79
CA ILE A 200 -26.37 11.79 -7.52
C ILE A 200 -27.53 12.37 -8.33
N GLU A 201 -28.35 11.53 -8.98
CA GLU A 201 -29.54 11.99 -9.71
C GLU A 201 -30.55 12.69 -8.80
N PHE A 202 -30.71 12.21 -7.56
CA PHE A 202 -31.63 12.79 -6.58
C PHE A 202 -31.03 13.97 -5.80
N ASP A 203 -29.73 13.93 -5.53
CA ASP A 203 -28.97 15.04 -4.92
C ASP A 203 -27.66 15.29 -5.69
N PRO A 204 -27.68 16.17 -6.71
CA PRO A 204 -26.50 16.49 -7.51
C PRO A 204 -25.37 17.20 -6.75
N LYS A 205 -25.56 17.57 -5.49
CA LYS A 205 -24.54 18.18 -4.63
C LYS A 205 -23.98 17.20 -3.59
N LYS A 206 -24.38 15.92 -3.66
CA LYS A 206 -23.95 14.89 -2.71
C LYS A 206 -22.50 14.48 -2.97
N VAL A 207 -21.57 15.21 -2.36
CA VAL A 207 -20.12 14.98 -2.47
C VAL A 207 -19.74 13.52 -2.21
N LYS A 208 -20.26 12.91 -1.14
CA LYS A 208 -19.99 11.51 -0.78
C LYS A 208 -20.34 10.51 -1.89
N ALA A 209 -21.39 10.75 -2.66
CA ALA A 209 -21.80 9.83 -3.72
C ALA A 209 -20.87 9.90 -4.93
N TYR A 210 -20.37 11.09 -5.29
CA TYR A 210 -19.33 11.22 -6.31
C TYR A 210 -18.03 10.58 -5.86
N TYR A 211 -17.60 10.85 -4.63
CA TYR A 211 -16.39 10.27 -4.05
C TYR A 211 -16.45 8.73 -4.07
N ASN A 212 -17.51 8.14 -3.50
CA ASN A 212 -17.66 6.69 -3.44
C ASN A 212 -17.78 6.03 -4.82
N ARG A 213 -18.40 6.71 -5.80
CA ARG A 213 -18.46 6.21 -7.17
C ARG A 213 -17.10 6.30 -7.88
N GLY A 214 -16.30 7.32 -7.57
CA GLY A 214 -14.91 7.44 -8.00
C GLY A 214 -14.08 6.24 -7.57
N TYR A 215 -14.16 5.85 -6.29
CA TYR A 215 -13.52 4.63 -5.76
C TYR A 215 -13.99 3.38 -6.50
N ALA A 216 -15.31 3.19 -6.66
CA ALA A 216 -15.83 2.03 -7.35
C ALA A 216 -15.40 1.95 -8.83
N TYR A 217 -15.23 3.08 -9.52
CA TYR A 217 -14.69 3.10 -10.87
C TYR A 217 -13.20 2.76 -10.90
N ASP A 218 -12.41 3.22 -9.92
CA ASP A 218 -10.98 2.92 -9.81
C ASP A 218 -10.73 1.41 -9.64
N ASP A 219 -11.45 0.76 -8.72
CA ASP A 219 -11.33 -0.69 -8.50
C ASP A 219 -11.77 -1.54 -9.71
N LYS A 220 -12.61 -0.97 -10.58
CA LYS A 220 -12.98 -1.58 -11.86
C LYS A 220 -11.96 -1.33 -12.98
N GLY A 221 -10.96 -0.48 -12.75
CA GLY A 221 -10.02 -0.02 -13.78
C GLY A 221 -10.62 1.01 -14.75
N GLU A 222 -11.77 1.59 -14.43
CA GLU A 222 -12.44 2.62 -15.23
C GLU A 222 -11.89 4.02 -14.87
N TYR A 223 -10.58 4.19 -14.98
CA TYR A 223 -9.82 5.32 -14.43
C TYR A 223 -10.29 6.71 -14.89
N ASP A 224 -10.66 6.87 -16.17
CA ASP A 224 -11.12 8.18 -16.67
C ASP A 224 -12.47 8.60 -16.05
N LEU A 225 -13.33 7.64 -15.70
CA LEU A 225 -14.58 7.90 -15.00
C LEU A 225 -14.34 8.21 -13.52
N ALA A 226 -13.40 7.51 -12.88
CA ALA A 226 -12.96 7.81 -11.52
C ALA A 226 -12.43 9.25 -11.40
N ILE A 227 -11.53 9.66 -12.32
CA ILE A 227 -10.99 11.02 -12.39
C ILE A 227 -12.12 12.05 -12.59
N ALA A 228 -13.12 11.76 -13.43
CA ALA A 228 -14.25 12.67 -13.65
C ALA A 228 -15.08 12.88 -12.38
N ASP A 229 -15.29 11.83 -11.58
CA ASP A 229 -16.00 11.92 -10.31
C ASP A 229 -15.19 12.66 -9.24
N TYR A 230 -13.88 12.39 -9.10
CA TYR A 230 -13.03 13.16 -8.19
C TYR A 230 -12.91 14.64 -8.58
N ASN A 231 -12.85 14.94 -9.88
CA ASN A 231 -12.95 16.32 -10.37
C ASN A 231 -14.25 16.99 -9.90
N LYS A 232 -15.36 16.24 -9.88
CA LYS A 232 -16.64 16.78 -9.44
C LYS A 232 -16.69 16.99 -7.93
N VAL A 233 -16.07 16.11 -7.14
CA VAL A 233 -15.87 16.32 -5.71
C VAL A 233 -15.10 17.61 -5.47
N ILE A 234 -13.95 17.78 -6.12
CA ILE A 234 -13.09 18.98 -5.98
C ILE A 234 -13.81 20.26 -6.44
N GLU A 235 -14.68 20.19 -7.44
CA GLU A 235 -15.52 21.33 -7.86
C GLU A 235 -16.52 21.74 -6.76
N LEU A 236 -17.12 20.76 -6.08
CA LEU A 236 -18.13 20.98 -5.04
C LEU A 236 -17.52 21.31 -3.67
N ASP A 237 -16.36 20.74 -3.38
CA ASP A 237 -15.61 20.85 -2.12
C ASP A 237 -14.10 20.95 -2.42
N PRO A 238 -13.58 22.16 -2.72
CA PRO A 238 -12.18 22.36 -3.07
C PRO A 238 -11.17 22.11 -1.94
N GLU A 239 -11.62 21.95 -0.70
CA GLU A 239 -10.77 21.69 0.47
C GLU A 239 -10.73 20.18 0.83
N ASN A 240 -11.35 19.33 0.00
CA ASN A 240 -11.39 17.89 0.20
C ASN A 240 -10.04 17.23 -0.12
N ALA A 241 -9.18 17.06 0.90
CA ALA A 241 -7.87 16.44 0.75
C ALA A 241 -7.95 15.02 0.17
N ASP A 242 -8.91 14.22 0.66
CA ASP A 242 -9.09 12.82 0.25
C ASP A 242 -9.43 12.70 -1.24
N ALA A 243 -10.17 13.64 -1.81
CA ALA A 243 -10.49 13.64 -3.24
C ALA A 243 -9.27 13.95 -4.13
N TYR A 244 -8.35 14.80 -3.65
CA TYR A 244 -7.06 14.98 -4.32
C TYR A 244 -6.21 13.71 -4.20
N ASP A 245 -6.14 13.10 -3.02
CA ASP A 245 -5.37 11.86 -2.83
C ASP A 245 -5.92 10.71 -3.69
N GLY A 246 -7.23 10.51 -3.70
CA GLY A 246 -7.91 9.52 -4.54
C GLY A 246 -7.70 9.77 -6.04
N ARG A 247 -7.76 11.03 -6.51
CA ARG A 247 -7.44 11.34 -7.91
C ARG A 247 -5.96 11.11 -8.24
N GLY A 248 -5.08 11.45 -7.31
CA GLY A 248 -3.64 11.19 -7.42
C GLY A 248 -3.34 9.70 -7.52
N TRP A 249 -4.02 8.87 -6.74
CA TRP A 249 -3.93 7.42 -6.79
C TRP A 249 -4.35 6.87 -8.16
N VAL A 250 -5.44 7.37 -8.73
CA VAL A 250 -5.85 6.97 -10.09
C VAL A 250 -4.81 7.37 -11.14
N PHE A 251 -4.21 8.56 -11.02
CA PHE A 251 -3.10 8.96 -11.92
C PHE A 251 -1.87 8.06 -11.75
N TYR A 252 -1.56 7.65 -10.52
CA TYR A 252 -0.49 6.69 -10.24
C TYR A 252 -0.77 5.34 -10.91
N SER A 253 -1.99 4.81 -10.80
CA SER A 253 -2.41 3.56 -11.49
C SER A 253 -2.33 3.65 -13.02
N LYS A 254 -2.40 4.86 -13.59
CA LYS A 254 -2.20 5.11 -15.02
C LYS A 254 -0.72 5.33 -15.40
N GLU A 255 0.20 5.19 -14.46
CA GLU A 255 1.63 5.53 -14.59
C GLU A 255 1.88 7.03 -14.93
N GLU A 256 0.88 7.89 -14.69
CA GLU A 256 0.96 9.35 -14.85
C GLU A 256 1.56 9.98 -13.57
N TYR A 257 2.78 9.55 -13.19
CA TYR A 257 3.40 9.86 -11.89
C TYR A 257 3.54 11.35 -11.58
N ASP A 258 3.82 12.20 -12.58
CA ASP A 258 3.92 13.65 -12.36
C ASP A 258 2.57 14.27 -11.94
N GLN A 259 1.46 13.77 -12.47
CA GLN A 259 0.11 14.23 -12.10
C GLN A 259 -0.28 13.70 -10.72
N ALA A 260 0.07 12.44 -10.42
CA ALA A 260 -0.11 11.87 -9.09
C ALA A 260 0.63 12.70 -8.03
N ILE A 261 1.89 13.06 -8.27
CA ILE A 261 2.70 13.87 -7.36
C ILE A 261 2.06 15.24 -7.09
N VAL A 262 1.50 15.89 -8.12
CA VAL A 262 0.82 17.19 -7.98
C VAL A 262 -0.39 17.05 -7.06
N ASP A 263 -1.21 16.02 -7.27
CA ASP A 263 -2.44 15.81 -6.51
C ASP A 263 -2.16 15.39 -5.07
N HIS A 264 -1.26 14.44 -4.83
CA HIS A 264 -0.86 14.07 -3.47
C HIS A 264 -0.21 15.26 -2.73
N SER A 265 0.54 16.11 -3.44
CA SER A 265 1.08 17.34 -2.84
C SER A 265 -0.02 18.31 -2.42
N LYS A 266 -1.12 18.39 -3.20
CA LYS A 266 -2.27 19.22 -2.84
C LYS A 266 -3.04 18.64 -1.66
N ALA A 267 -3.21 17.32 -1.60
CA ALA A 267 -3.79 16.63 -0.45
C ALA A 267 -2.99 16.93 0.83
N ILE A 268 -1.66 16.82 0.78
CA ILE A 268 -0.75 17.15 1.91
C ILE A 268 -0.81 18.64 2.30
N GLU A 269 -0.98 19.55 1.33
CA GLU A 269 -1.13 20.99 1.62
C GLU A 269 -2.42 21.26 2.41
N LEU A 270 -3.51 20.56 2.07
CA LEU A 270 -4.82 20.69 2.71
C LEU A 270 -4.87 19.99 4.07
N ASP A 271 -4.32 18.78 4.17
CA ASP A 271 -4.15 18.04 5.42
C ASP A 271 -2.69 17.56 5.62
N PRO A 272 -1.87 18.34 6.33
CA PRO A 272 -0.50 17.96 6.66
C PRO A 272 -0.36 16.74 7.58
N LYS A 273 -1.45 16.20 8.13
CA LYS A 273 -1.45 14.99 8.96
C LYS A 273 -1.86 13.73 8.20
N HIS A 274 -2.18 13.84 6.91
CA HIS A 274 -2.58 12.72 6.09
C HIS A 274 -1.36 11.83 5.76
N ALA A 275 -1.06 10.85 6.61
CA ALA A 275 0.09 9.95 6.42
C ALA A 275 0.04 9.18 5.10
N GLY A 276 -1.15 8.70 4.70
CA GLY A 276 -1.36 8.00 3.42
C GLY A 276 -0.93 8.80 2.19
N ALA A 277 -1.25 10.10 2.11
CA ALA A 277 -0.87 10.95 0.99
C ALA A 277 0.66 11.13 0.87
N TYR A 278 1.39 11.15 1.99
CA TYR A 278 2.85 11.10 1.96
C TYR A 278 3.35 9.78 1.40
N GLN A 279 2.80 8.64 1.83
CA GLN A 279 3.16 7.34 1.27
C GLN A 279 2.89 7.29 -0.24
N ASN A 280 1.70 7.70 -0.67
CA ASN A 280 1.30 7.65 -2.08
C ASN A 280 2.20 8.53 -2.95
N ARG A 281 2.54 9.74 -2.48
CA ARG A 281 3.52 10.60 -3.17
C ARG A 281 4.91 9.98 -3.18
N GLY A 282 5.32 9.35 -2.07
CA GLY A 282 6.58 8.61 -1.96
C GLY A 282 6.68 7.47 -2.98
N ASN A 283 5.61 6.68 -3.13
CA ASN A 283 5.53 5.61 -4.12
C ASN A 283 5.71 6.16 -5.54
N ALA A 284 5.01 7.25 -5.88
CA ALA A 284 5.14 7.91 -7.18
C ALA A 284 6.55 8.46 -7.44
N TYR A 285 7.26 8.96 -6.42
CA TYR A 285 8.67 9.34 -6.55
C TYR A 285 9.59 8.12 -6.74
N ASP A 286 9.34 7.03 -6.03
CA ASP A 286 10.16 5.81 -6.08
C ASP A 286 10.11 5.17 -7.48
N ASP A 287 8.92 5.07 -8.07
CA ASP A 287 8.73 4.51 -9.42
C ASP A 287 9.29 5.42 -10.53
N LYS A 288 9.45 6.71 -10.27
CA LYS A 288 10.23 7.63 -11.12
C LYS A 288 11.74 7.48 -10.97
N GLY A 289 12.22 6.72 -9.99
CA GLY A 289 13.63 6.61 -9.62
C GLY A 289 14.13 7.77 -8.76
N GLU A 290 13.24 8.62 -8.25
CA GLU A 290 13.57 9.74 -7.35
C GLU A 290 13.60 9.26 -5.87
N HIS A 291 14.38 8.19 -5.60
CA HIS A 291 14.40 7.46 -4.33
C HIS A 291 14.64 8.36 -3.09
N ASP A 292 15.50 9.38 -3.19
CA ASP A 292 15.77 10.31 -2.09
C ASP A 292 14.50 11.09 -1.66
N LEU A 293 13.66 11.48 -2.62
CA LEU A 293 12.40 12.17 -2.35
C LEU A 293 11.36 11.20 -1.79
N ALA A 294 11.32 9.97 -2.31
CA ALA A 294 10.47 8.92 -1.77
C ALA A 294 10.80 8.64 -0.29
N ILE A 295 12.08 8.49 0.05
CA ILE A 295 12.53 8.29 1.43
C ILE A 295 12.13 9.46 2.34
N ALA A 296 12.20 10.70 1.86
CA ALA A 296 11.78 11.87 2.63
C ALA A 296 10.29 11.84 2.97
N ASP A 297 9.44 11.43 2.02
CA ASP A 297 8.01 11.29 2.22
C ASP A 297 7.67 10.11 3.14
N TYR A 298 8.31 8.95 2.98
CA TYR A 298 8.13 7.81 3.88
C TYR A 298 8.57 8.14 5.32
N ASN A 299 9.65 8.91 5.49
CA ASN A 299 10.03 9.41 6.82
C ASN A 299 8.92 10.23 7.46
N LYS A 300 8.22 11.06 6.67
CA LYS A 300 7.12 11.88 7.18
C LYS A 300 5.88 11.05 7.48
N ALA A 301 5.55 10.06 6.65
CA ALA A 301 4.48 9.12 6.93
C ALA A 301 4.71 8.37 8.26
N ILE A 302 5.94 7.88 8.49
CA ILE A 302 6.34 7.20 9.74
C ILE A 302 6.29 8.14 10.95
N GLU A 303 6.64 9.42 10.78
CA GLU A 303 6.53 10.41 11.87
C GLU A 303 5.07 10.62 12.29
N LEU A 304 4.14 10.57 11.33
CA LEU A 304 2.71 10.79 11.56
C LEU A 304 2.01 9.55 12.13
N ASP A 305 2.34 8.37 11.61
CA ASP A 305 1.83 7.09 12.11
C ASP A 305 2.95 6.02 12.10
N PRO A 306 3.61 5.81 13.25
CA PRO A 306 4.72 4.87 13.38
C PRO A 306 4.30 3.40 13.51
N GLU A 307 3.00 3.09 13.58
CA GLU A 307 2.52 1.71 13.74
C GLU A 307 2.12 1.07 12.40
N CYS A 308 2.14 1.82 11.30
CA CYS A 308 1.90 1.30 9.97
C CYS A 308 3.14 0.59 9.39
N ALA A 309 3.07 -0.75 9.30
CA ALA A 309 4.14 -1.59 8.74
C ALA A 309 4.50 -1.22 7.29
N GLY A 310 3.49 -0.83 6.49
CA GLY A 310 3.64 -0.51 5.07
C GLY A 310 4.61 0.64 4.81
N PHE A 311 4.69 1.64 5.69
CA PHE A 311 5.62 2.77 5.49
C PHE A 311 7.08 2.35 5.63
N TYR A 312 7.39 1.50 6.61
CA TYR A 312 8.75 0.95 6.76
C TYR A 312 9.09 0.04 5.59
N TYR A 313 8.16 -0.81 5.17
CA TYR A 313 8.37 -1.69 4.02
C TYR A 313 8.70 -0.90 2.74
N ASN A 314 7.92 0.12 2.40
CA ASN A 314 8.17 0.94 1.20
C ASN A 314 9.49 1.72 1.29
N ARG A 315 9.85 2.25 2.46
CA ARG A 315 11.17 2.88 2.66
C ARG A 315 12.33 1.89 2.55
N GLY A 316 12.12 0.66 3.02
CA GLY A 316 13.06 -0.46 2.87
C GLY A 316 13.30 -0.83 1.42
N ILE A 317 12.25 -0.80 0.58
CA ILE A 317 12.36 -0.99 -0.87
C ILE A 317 13.25 0.09 -1.48
N ALA A 318 12.97 1.36 -1.21
CA ALA A 318 13.77 2.48 -1.72
C ALA A 318 15.25 2.35 -1.32
N PHE A 319 15.56 2.00 -0.06
CA PHE A 319 16.93 1.73 0.37
C PHE A 319 17.57 0.54 -0.36
N SER A 320 16.80 -0.52 -0.64
CA SER A 320 17.28 -1.69 -1.37
C SER A 320 17.66 -1.35 -2.81
N PHE A 321 16.88 -0.50 -3.50
CA PHE A 321 17.21 0.01 -4.83
C PHE A 321 18.49 0.85 -4.84
N MET A 322 18.71 1.64 -3.78
CA MET A 322 19.96 2.38 -3.57
C MET A 322 21.13 1.49 -3.11
N LYS A 323 20.92 0.16 -2.98
CA LYS A 323 21.89 -0.82 -2.44
C LYS A 323 22.32 -0.55 -1.00
N GLU A 324 21.56 0.25 -0.26
CA GLU A 324 21.76 0.52 1.17
C GLU A 324 21.14 -0.60 2.01
N TYR A 325 21.64 -1.82 1.81
CA TYR A 325 21.02 -3.04 2.34
C TYR A 325 20.89 -3.08 3.88
N ASP A 326 21.81 -2.45 4.62
CA ASP A 326 21.72 -2.35 6.08
C ASP A 326 20.47 -1.58 6.54
N ARG A 327 20.16 -0.48 5.86
CA ARG A 327 18.96 0.32 6.17
C ARG A 327 17.70 -0.39 5.71
N ALA A 328 17.74 -1.02 4.53
CA ALA A 328 16.64 -1.85 4.05
C ALA A 328 16.30 -2.98 5.04
N ILE A 329 17.30 -3.73 5.52
CA ILE A 329 17.11 -4.80 6.51
C ILE A 329 16.53 -4.28 7.82
N THR A 330 16.97 -3.09 8.26
CA THR A 330 16.43 -2.45 9.48
C THR A 330 14.95 -2.14 9.32
N ASP A 331 14.55 -1.56 8.20
CA ASP A 331 13.17 -1.19 7.91
C ASP A 331 12.27 -2.41 7.70
N TYR A 332 12.72 -3.40 6.93
CA TYR A 332 11.97 -4.65 6.80
C TYR A 332 11.80 -5.37 8.14
N THR A 333 12.81 -5.33 9.01
CA THR A 333 12.69 -5.87 10.37
C THR A 333 11.62 -5.14 11.16
N LYS A 334 11.57 -3.81 11.08
CA LYS A 334 10.53 -3.04 11.76
C LYS A 334 9.13 -3.32 11.20
N ALA A 335 8.99 -3.47 9.88
CA ALA A 335 7.73 -3.87 9.25
C ALA A 335 7.25 -5.23 9.76
N ILE A 336 8.14 -6.21 9.89
CA ILE A 336 7.85 -7.55 10.41
C ILE A 336 7.50 -7.53 11.92
N GLU A 337 8.12 -6.65 12.70
CA GLU A 337 7.77 -6.48 14.11
C GLU A 337 6.34 -5.94 14.29
N LEU A 338 5.88 -5.10 13.37
CA LEU A 338 4.53 -4.52 13.36
C LEU A 338 3.49 -5.51 12.79
N ASP A 339 3.86 -6.22 11.73
CA ASP A 339 3.05 -7.27 11.10
C ASP A 339 3.88 -8.56 10.88
N PRO A 340 3.76 -9.54 11.79
CA PRO A 340 4.49 -10.81 11.69
C PRO A 340 4.10 -11.69 10.50
N GLU A 341 2.98 -11.43 9.82
CA GLU A 341 2.51 -12.19 8.64
C GLU A 341 2.86 -11.48 7.32
N TYR A 342 3.66 -10.40 7.36
CA TYR A 342 4.03 -9.62 6.18
C TYR A 342 5.03 -10.36 5.26
N VAL A 343 4.51 -11.26 4.42
CA VAL A 343 5.28 -12.14 3.51
C VAL A 343 6.32 -11.38 2.68
N SER A 344 5.93 -10.28 2.02
CA SER A 344 6.84 -9.52 1.16
C SER A 344 8.02 -8.90 1.92
N ALA A 345 7.82 -8.52 3.18
CA ALA A 345 8.89 -7.97 4.01
C ALA A 345 9.95 -9.03 4.36
N TYR A 346 9.55 -10.28 4.66
CA TYR A 346 10.50 -11.38 4.84
C TYR A 346 11.26 -11.67 3.54
N ASN A 347 10.54 -11.78 2.41
CA ASN A 347 11.15 -12.06 1.11
C ASN A 347 12.23 -11.00 0.77
N ASN A 348 11.90 -9.71 0.89
CA ASN A 348 12.81 -8.62 0.55
C ASN A 348 13.97 -8.48 1.55
N ARG A 349 13.75 -8.79 2.84
CA ARG A 349 14.83 -8.87 3.83
C ARG A 349 15.77 -10.03 3.53
N GLY A 350 15.24 -11.19 3.15
CA GLY A 350 16.02 -12.35 2.72
C GLY A 350 16.86 -12.05 1.48
N TYR A 351 16.28 -11.34 0.50
CA TYR A 351 17.02 -10.84 -0.66
C TYR A 351 18.17 -9.92 -0.25
N ALA A 352 17.92 -8.90 0.57
CA ALA A 352 18.95 -7.96 1.02
C ALA A 352 20.07 -8.66 1.82
N ARG A 353 19.72 -9.65 2.65
CA ARG A 353 20.68 -10.48 3.40
C ARG A 353 21.55 -11.32 2.48
N ASN A 354 20.99 -11.91 1.43
CA ASN A 354 21.76 -12.59 0.39
C ASN A 354 22.78 -11.66 -0.27
N ARG A 355 22.38 -10.43 -0.62
CA ARG A 355 23.30 -9.43 -1.20
C ARG A 355 24.43 -9.03 -0.26
N LYS A 356 24.23 -9.16 1.05
CA LYS A 356 25.25 -8.92 2.08
C LYS A 356 26.11 -10.15 2.42
N GLY A 357 25.79 -11.32 1.88
CA GLY A 357 26.46 -12.57 2.25
C GLY A 357 25.98 -13.17 3.58
N GLU A 358 24.87 -12.69 4.14
CA GLU A 358 24.27 -13.18 5.38
C GLU A 358 23.37 -14.40 5.11
N TYR A 359 23.94 -15.44 4.50
CA TYR A 359 23.19 -16.55 3.89
C TYR A 359 22.30 -17.33 4.87
N ASP A 360 22.77 -17.62 6.10
CA ASP A 360 21.95 -18.34 7.09
C ASP A 360 20.71 -17.53 7.50
N LEU A 361 20.84 -16.21 7.59
CA LEU A 361 19.71 -15.32 7.90
C LEU A 361 18.76 -15.17 6.71
N ALA A 362 19.28 -15.17 5.48
CA ALA A 362 18.47 -15.20 4.27
C ALA A 362 17.65 -16.49 4.16
N ILE A 363 18.27 -17.65 4.46
CA ILE A 363 17.58 -18.95 4.51
C ILE A 363 16.43 -18.92 5.54
N GLY A 364 16.66 -18.34 6.71
CA GLY A 364 15.64 -18.17 7.74
C GLY A 364 14.44 -17.37 7.24
N ASP A 365 14.68 -16.20 6.63
CA ASP A 365 13.60 -15.34 6.10
C ASP A 365 12.82 -16.01 4.97
N SER A 366 13.51 -16.61 4.01
CA SER A 366 12.85 -17.32 2.90
C SER A 366 12.07 -18.54 3.38
N SER A 367 12.52 -19.23 4.43
CA SER A 367 11.79 -20.36 5.00
C SER A 367 10.50 -19.93 5.68
N ILE A 368 10.50 -18.81 6.40
CA ILE A 368 9.27 -18.22 6.95
C ILE A 368 8.35 -17.78 5.82
N THR A 369 8.90 -17.15 4.77
CA THR A 369 8.14 -16.73 3.59
C THR A 369 7.40 -17.92 2.96
N ILE A 370 8.07 -19.07 2.81
CA ILE A 370 7.49 -20.31 2.27
C ILE A 370 6.46 -20.94 3.22
N GLU A 371 6.64 -20.79 4.53
CA GLU A 371 5.66 -21.26 5.52
C GLU A 371 4.35 -20.47 5.43
N LEU A 372 4.45 -19.14 5.25
CA LEU A 372 3.30 -18.25 5.10
C LEU A 372 2.64 -18.36 3.72
N ASP A 373 3.45 -18.41 2.66
CA ASP A 373 3.01 -18.59 1.27
C ASP A 373 3.86 -19.67 0.55
N PRO A 374 3.39 -20.93 0.54
CA PRO A 374 4.09 -22.03 -0.13
C PRO A 374 4.20 -21.89 -1.65
N SER A 375 3.43 -20.97 -2.26
CA SER A 375 3.44 -20.71 -3.70
C SER A 375 4.38 -19.57 -4.11
N HIS A 376 5.07 -18.94 -3.15
CA HIS A 376 5.93 -17.80 -3.43
C HIS A 376 7.25 -18.22 -4.10
N VAL A 377 7.29 -18.14 -5.43
CA VAL A 377 8.44 -18.55 -6.28
C VAL A 377 9.75 -17.89 -5.84
N SER A 378 9.75 -16.57 -5.63
CA SER A 378 10.93 -15.79 -5.26
C SER A 378 11.57 -16.26 -3.95
N ALA A 379 10.78 -16.75 -3.00
CA ALA A 379 11.30 -17.24 -1.73
C ALA A 379 12.18 -18.49 -1.92
N TYR A 380 11.76 -19.42 -2.77
CA TYR A 380 12.57 -20.59 -3.14
C TYR A 380 13.83 -20.17 -3.88
N LYS A 381 13.74 -19.22 -4.82
CA LYS A 381 14.93 -18.69 -5.52
C LYS A 381 15.95 -18.07 -4.56
N ILE A 382 15.50 -17.24 -3.63
CA ILE A 382 16.36 -16.58 -2.64
C ILE A 382 17.00 -17.63 -1.73
N ARG A 383 16.25 -18.63 -1.28
CA ARG A 383 16.79 -19.69 -0.43
C ARG A 383 17.77 -20.61 -1.18
N GLY A 384 17.43 -20.99 -2.42
CA GLY A 384 18.29 -21.76 -3.30
C GLY A 384 19.61 -21.05 -3.60
N ASN A 385 19.57 -19.74 -3.85
CA ASN A 385 20.76 -18.90 -4.00
C ASN A 385 21.63 -18.87 -2.74
N ALA A 386 21.02 -18.80 -1.56
CA ALA A 386 21.75 -18.83 -0.29
C ALA A 386 22.42 -20.19 -0.04
N TYR A 387 21.73 -21.29 -0.35
CA TYR A 387 22.31 -22.64 -0.28
C TYR A 387 23.44 -22.84 -1.29
N TYR A 388 23.27 -22.38 -2.52
CA TYR A 388 24.30 -22.41 -3.56
C TYR A 388 25.56 -21.67 -3.11
N ALA A 389 25.43 -20.44 -2.60
CA ALA A 389 26.57 -19.66 -2.10
C ALA A 389 27.29 -20.30 -0.90
N LYS A 390 26.62 -21.19 -0.16
CA LYS A 390 27.21 -21.99 0.92
C LYS A 390 27.81 -23.31 0.46
N GLY A 391 27.67 -23.68 -0.82
CA GLY A 391 28.05 -24.99 -1.36
C GLY A 391 27.10 -26.13 -0.96
N GLU A 392 25.90 -25.81 -0.46
CA GLU A 392 24.87 -26.78 -0.09
C GLU A 392 24.02 -27.15 -1.33
N TYR A 393 24.68 -27.70 -2.36
CA TYR A 393 24.12 -27.88 -3.71
C TYR A 393 22.86 -28.75 -3.78
N ASP A 394 22.77 -29.83 -3.00
CA ASP A 394 21.58 -30.68 -2.97
C ASP A 394 20.32 -29.91 -2.53
N LEU A 395 20.47 -28.99 -1.56
CA LEU A 395 19.36 -28.16 -1.08
C LEU A 395 19.02 -27.05 -2.08
N ALA A 396 20.04 -26.47 -2.73
CA ALA A 396 19.83 -25.50 -3.80
C ALA A 396 19.01 -26.08 -4.96
N ILE A 397 19.34 -27.29 -5.42
CA ILE A 397 18.58 -28.00 -6.47
C ILE A 397 17.13 -28.24 -6.05
N VAL A 398 16.88 -28.63 -4.79
CA VAL A 398 15.51 -28.83 -4.29
C VAL A 398 14.68 -27.55 -4.40
N ASP A 399 15.26 -26.41 -4.00
CA ASP A 399 14.56 -25.13 -4.07
C ASP A 399 14.38 -24.63 -5.51
N PHE A 400 15.38 -24.75 -6.38
CA PHE A 400 15.22 -24.38 -7.80
C PHE A 400 14.23 -25.29 -8.53
N ASN A 401 14.21 -26.59 -8.21
CA ASN A 401 13.18 -27.51 -8.71
C ASN A 401 11.78 -27.03 -8.30
N LYS A 402 11.61 -26.57 -7.06
CA LYS A 402 10.32 -26.11 -6.58
C LYS A 402 9.92 -24.78 -7.21
N ALA A 403 10.86 -23.85 -7.41
CA ALA A 403 10.62 -22.61 -8.15
C ALA A 403 10.11 -22.90 -9.57
N ILE A 404 10.77 -23.82 -10.29
CA ILE A 404 10.39 -24.23 -11.66
C ILE A 404 9.06 -24.99 -11.70
N GLU A 405 8.76 -25.79 -10.67
CA GLU A 405 7.46 -26.46 -10.56
C GLU A 405 6.31 -25.45 -10.43
N LEU A 406 6.54 -24.35 -9.71
CA LEU A 406 5.56 -23.28 -9.49
C LEU A 406 5.47 -22.33 -10.69
N ASP A 407 6.61 -22.02 -11.31
CA ASP A 407 6.71 -21.18 -12.51
C ASP A 407 7.66 -21.80 -13.54
N PRO A 408 7.12 -22.59 -14.50
CA PRO A 408 7.91 -23.21 -15.56
C PRO A 408 8.50 -22.23 -16.58
N GLU A 409 8.12 -20.95 -16.57
CA GLU A 409 8.64 -19.92 -17.48
C GLU A 409 9.78 -19.10 -16.84
N ASP A 410 10.17 -19.41 -15.60
CA ASP A 410 11.22 -18.72 -14.86
C ASP A 410 12.63 -19.11 -15.37
N ALA A 411 13.08 -18.45 -16.45
CA ALA A 411 14.39 -18.67 -17.06
C ALA A 411 15.55 -18.57 -16.06
N TYR A 412 15.45 -17.65 -15.10
CA TYR A 412 16.45 -17.46 -14.06
C TYR A 412 16.58 -18.71 -13.18
N ALA A 413 15.48 -19.35 -12.78
CA ALA A 413 15.55 -20.56 -11.95
C ALA A 413 16.24 -21.73 -12.69
N TYR A 414 16.04 -21.86 -14.00
CA TYR A 414 16.76 -22.83 -14.84
C TYR A 414 18.26 -22.52 -14.89
N ASN A 415 18.63 -21.27 -15.17
CA ASN A 415 20.03 -20.84 -15.19
C ASN A 415 20.73 -21.12 -13.85
N ARG A 416 20.14 -20.74 -12.71
CA ARG A 416 20.73 -20.99 -11.39
C ARG A 416 20.84 -22.48 -11.03
N ARG A 417 19.93 -23.32 -11.51
CA ARG A 417 20.06 -24.79 -11.38
C ARG A 417 21.17 -25.33 -12.28
N GLY A 418 21.35 -24.73 -13.46
CA GLY A 418 22.49 -24.94 -14.35
C GLY A 418 23.82 -24.63 -13.66
N ASP A 419 23.93 -23.48 -12.99
CA ASP A 419 25.12 -23.07 -12.23
C ASP A 419 25.50 -24.15 -11.20
N VAL A 420 24.50 -24.66 -10.47
CA VAL A 420 24.72 -25.73 -9.49
C VAL A 420 25.28 -27.00 -10.15
N TYR A 421 24.70 -27.43 -11.28
CA TYR A 421 25.18 -28.62 -12.00
C TYR A 421 26.57 -28.44 -12.59
N ASP A 422 26.93 -27.23 -13.03
CA ASP A 422 28.26 -26.97 -13.55
C ASP A 422 29.31 -27.10 -12.44
N ASP A 423 29.04 -26.52 -11.27
CA ASP A 423 29.92 -26.56 -10.09
C ASP A 423 30.06 -27.95 -9.49
N THR A 424 29.03 -28.81 -9.64
CA THR A 424 29.10 -30.22 -9.22
C THR A 424 29.73 -31.13 -10.29
N GLY A 425 30.01 -30.60 -11.49
CA GLY A 425 30.70 -31.28 -12.59
C GLY A 425 29.79 -32.00 -13.58
N GLU A 426 28.47 -31.91 -13.41
CA GLU A 426 27.46 -32.41 -14.34
C GLU A 426 27.24 -31.43 -15.51
N HIS A 427 28.32 -31.07 -16.21
CA HIS A 427 28.32 -30.10 -17.30
C HIS A 427 27.28 -30.37 -18.41
N ASP A 428 27.01 -31.64 -18.73
CA ASP A 428 25.98 -32.00 -19.72
C ASP A 428 24.56 -31.65 -19.25
N LEU A 429 24.28 -31.77 -17.95
CA LEU A 429 23.01 -31.33 -17.37
C LEU A 429 22.95 -29.81 -17.32
N ALA A 430 24.04 -29.13 -16.92
CA ALA A 430 24.11 -27.68 -16.91
C ALA A 430 23.79 -27.08 -18.29
N ILE A 431 24.38 -27.61 -19.37
CA ILE A 431 24.08 -27.18 -20.75
C ILE A 431 22.60 -27.35 -21.10
N VAL A 432 21.94 -28.43 -20.66
CA VAL A 432 20.51 -28.63 -20.89
C VAL A 432 19.69 -27.54 -20.18
N GLU A 433 20.02 -27.21 -18.93
CA GLU A 433 19.35 -26.16 -18.17
C GLU A 433 19.53 -24.78 -18.81
N TYR A 434 20.76 -24.43 -19.22
CA TYR A 434 21.00 -23.15 -19.90
C TYR A 434 20.32 -23.05 -21.26
N ASN A 435 20.19 -24.17 -22.00
CA ASN A 435 19.41 -24.18 -23.25
C ASN A 435 17.95 -23.82 -22.99
N ILE A 436 17.36 -24.30 -21.90
CA ILE A 436 15.99 -23.96 -21.53
C ILE A 436 15.91 -22.48 -21.13
N ALA A 437 16.84 -21.99 -20.32
CA ALA A 437 16.88 -20.57 -19.93
C ALA A 437 16.97 -19.64 -21.16
N ILE A 438 17.83 -19.96 -22.12
CA ILE A 438 17.98 -19.23 -23.39
C ILE A 438 16.73 -19.34 -24.29
N GLU A 439 16.04 -20.47 -24.27
CA GLU A 439 14.78 -20.61 -25.03
C GLU A 439 13.67 -19.75 -24.44
N LEU A 440 13.63 -19.62 -23.10
CA LEU A 440 12.66 -18.80 -22.39
C LEU A 440 12.95 -17.30 -22.50
N ASP A 441 14.22 -16.90 -22.37
CA ASP A 441 14.66 -15.51 -22.55
C ASP A 441 15.98 -15.44 -23.35
N PRO A 442 15.90 -15.30 -24.69
CA PRO A 442 17.06 -15.31 -25.58
C PRO A 442 17.83 -13.97 -25.62
N GLU A 443 17.36 -12.93 -24.92
CA GLU A 443 18.00 -11.61 -24.91
C GLU A 443 18.90 -11.41 -23.68
N ASP A 444 18.85 -12.31 -22.68
CA ASP A 444 19.75 -12.26 -21.53
C ASP A 444 21.14 -12.79 -21.89
N ALA A 445 22.12 -11.88 -21.89
CA ALA A 445 23.52 -12.18 -22.19
C ALA A 445 24.16 -13.15 -21.16
N ILE A 446 23.66 -13.16 -19.92
CA ILE A 446 24.22 -13.97 -18.82
C ILE A 446 24.10 -15.46 -19.15
N PHE A 447 22.95 -15.91 -19.66
CA PHE A 447 22.72 -17.33 -19.92
C PHE A 447 23.66 -17.90 -20.98
N TYR A 448 23.98 -17.10 -22.00
CA TYR A 448 24.99 -17.47 -22.99
C TYR A 448 26.39 -17.50 -22.37
N CYS A 449 26.73 -16.51 -21.54
CA CYS A 449 28.02 -16.49 -20.86
C CYS A 449 28.21 -17.73 -19.97
N ASP A 450 27.22 -18.08 -19.15
CA ASP A 450 27.28 -19.22 -18.23
C ASP A 450 27.38 -20.54 -18.98
N ARG A 451 26.62 -20.73 -20.07
CA ARG A 451 26.76 -21.91 -20.94
C ARG A 451 28.13 -21.95 -21.63
N GLY A 452 28.66 -20.79 -22.00
CA GLY A 452 30.00 -20.63 -22.55
C GLY A 452 31.08 -21.10 -21.58
N ILE A 453 30.96 -20.74 -20.30
CA ILE A 453 31.86 -21.19 -19.21
C ILE A 453 31.82 -22.71 -19.09
N THR A 454 30.63 -23.31 -19.10
CA THR A 454 30.51 -24.78 -19.08
C THR A 454 31.13 -25.45 -20.30
N TYR A 455 30.99 -24.89 -21.49
CA TYR A 455 31.69 -25.41 -22.68
C TYR A 455 33.21 -25.30 -22.54
N ASP A 456 33.71 -24.22 -21.95
CA ASP A 456 35.15 -24.02 -21.68
C ASP A 456 35.68 -25.04 -20.67
N ASN A 457 34.93 -25.29 -19.59
CA ASN A 457 35.20 -26.35 -18.60
C ASN A 457 35.28 -27.75 -19.26
N LYS A 458 34.50 -27.98 -20.31
CA LYS A 458 34.56 -29.20 -21.14
C LYS A 458 35.65 -29.19 -22.21
N ASN A 459 36.44 -28.12 -22.32
CA ASN A 459 37.45 -27.89 -23.37
C ASN A 459 36.83 -27.83 -24.78
N GLU A 460 35.55 -27.48 -24.90
CA GLU A 460 34.81 -27.29 -26.14
C GLU A 460 34.92 -25.82 -26.61
N TYR A 461 36.16 -25.32 -26.72
CA TYR A 461 36.47 -23.89 -26.90
C TYR A 461 35.74 -23.18 -28.04
N ASN A 462 35.46 -23.88 -29.16
CA ASN A 462 34.75 -23.25 -30.28
C ASN A 462 33.27 -22.96 -29.96
N LEU A 463 32.63 -23.80 -29.13
CA LEU A 463 31.26 -23.56 -28.68
C LEU A 463 31.25 -22.44 -27.62
N ALA A 464 32.20 -22.47 -26.68
CA ALA A 464 32.40 -21.40 -25.70
C ALA A 464 32.56 -20.03 -26.38
N ILE A 465 33.46 -19.92 -27.37
CA ILE A 465 33.68 -18.67 -28.13
C ILE A 465 32.40 -18.19 -28.83
N ALA A 466 31.60 -19.11 -29.37
CA ALA A 466 30.34 -18.73 -30.03
C ALA A 466 29.34 -18.14 -29.03
N ASP A 467 29.23 -18.74 -27.85
CA ASP A 467 28.34 -18.27 -26.78
C ASP A 467 28.79 -16.95 -26.18
N TYR A 468 30.09 -16.79 -25.87
CA TYR A 468 30.60 -15.50 -25.41
C TYR A 468 30.43 -14.40 -26.46
N THR A 469 30.59 -14.73 -27.74
CA THR A 469 30.33 -13.77 -28.83
C THR A 469 28.88 -13.34 -28.84
N LYS A 470 27.94 -14.28 -28.66
CA LYS A 470 26.52 -13.96 -28.57
C LYS A 470 26.20 -13.11 -27.34
N ALA A 471 26.79 -13.40 -26.18
CA ALA A 471 26.67 -12.59 -24.97
C ALA A 471 27.13 -11.14 -25.21
N ILE A 472 28.28 -10.96 -25.88
CA ILE A 472 28.82 -9.62 -26.24
C ILE A 472 27.95 -8.90 -27.27
N GLU A 473 27.33 -9.62 -28.20
CA GLU A 473 26.38 -9.02 -29.15
C GLU A 473 25.13 -8.48 -28.47
N LEU A 474 24.65 -9.17 -27.42
CA LEU A 474 23.50 -8.77 -26.62
C LEU A 474 23.85 -7.62 -25.65
N ASP A 475 24.97 -7.73 -24.94
CA ASP A 475 25.52 -6.66 -24.10
C ASP A 475 27.00 -6.36 -24.44
N PRO A 476 27.24 -5.34 -25.29
CA PRO A 476 28.59 -4.92 -25.63
C PRO A 476 29.43 -4.36 -24.46
N LYS A 477 28.83 -4.12 -23.29
CA LYS A 477 29.51 -3.66 -22.08
C LYS A 477 29.77 -4.78 -21.07
N TYR A 478 29.43 -6.02 -21.39
CA TYR A 478 29.63 -7.15 -20.49
C TYR A 478 31.12 -7.55 -20.44
N ALA A 479 31.85 -6.99 -19.48
CA ALA A 479 33.31 -7.16 -19.36
C ALA A 479 33.73 -8.63 -19.24
N ASP A 480 33.00 -9.42 -18.43
CA ASP A 480 33.31 -10.82 -18.16
C ASP A 480 33.23 -11.68 -19.42
N ALA A 481 32.24 -11.44 -20.30
CA ALA A 481 32.12 -12.16 -21.55
C ALA A 481 33.33 -11.94 -22.48
N TYR A 482 33.92 -10.73 -22.49
CA TYR A 482 35.19 -10.50 -23.20
C TYR A 482 36.34 -11.25 -22.53
N TYR A 483 36.45 -11.18 -21.21
CA TYR A 483 37.50 -11.86 -20.47
C TYR A 483 37.48 -13.38 -20.72
N TYR A 484 36.32 -14.03 -20.56
CA TYR A 484 36.18 -15.47 -20.77
C TYR A 484 36.39 -15.89 -22.24
N ARG A 485 35.98 -15.05 -23.21
CA ARG A 485 36.31 -15.31 -24.62
C ARG A 485 37.81 -15.19 -24.89
N GLY A 486 38.47 -14.26 -24.22
CA GLY A 486 39.94 -14.13 -24.22
C GLY A 486 40.61 -15.41 -23.73
N ASN A 487 40.15 -15.96 -22.60
CA ASN A 487 40.64 -17.22 -22.03
C ASN A 487 40.49 -18.40 -23.01
N ALA A 488 39.34 -18.50 -23.67
CA ALA A 488 39.09 -19.53 -24.67
C ALA A 488 39.98 -19.38 -25.93
N TYR A 489 40.26 -18.15 -26.36
CA TYR A 489 41.22 -17.88 -27.46
C TYR A 489 42.66 -18.22 -27.05
N ASP A 490 43.08 -17.87 -25.84
CA ASP A 490 44.42 -18.15 -25.33
C ASP A 490 44.66 -19.67 -25.23
N SER A 491 43.68 -20.42 -24.72
CA SER A 491 43.70 -21.88 -24.65
C SER A 491 43.84 -22.55 -26.02
N LYS A 492 43.39 -21.89 -27.10
CA LYS A 492 43.57 -22.33 -28.48
C LYS A 492 44.90 -21.87 -29.11
N GLY A 493 45.67 -21.04 -28.44
CA GLY A 493 46.88 -20.41 -28.95
C GLY A 493 46.61 -19.24 -29.91
N GLU A 494 45.39 -18.69 -29.93
CA GLU A 494 44.99 -17.54 -30.74
C GLU A 494 45.30 -16.23 -30.00
N TYR A 495 46.57 -16.04 -29.63
CA TYR A 495 47.03 -14.99 -28.70
C TYR A 495 46.65 -13.56 -29.10
N ASP A 496 46.65 -13.22 -30.39
CA ASP A 496 46.26 -11.88 -30.85
C ASP A 496 44.78 -11.57 -30.55
N LEU A 497 43.89 -12.57 -30.69
CA LEU A 497 42.48 -12.41 -30.38
C LEU A 497 42.26 -12.34 -28.87
N ALA A 498 42.96 -13.21 -28.10
CA ALA A 498 42.92 -13.18 -26.64
C ALA A 498 43.32 -11.80 -26.08
N ILE A 499 44.44 -11.24 -26.55
CA ILE A 499 44.93 -9.92 -26.11
C ILE A 499 43.91 -8.81 -26.41
N ASN A 500 43.24 -8.85 -27.56
CA ASN A 500 42.22 -7.85 -27.90
C ASN A 500 41.03 -7.93 -26.95
N ASP A 501 40.56 -9.14 -26.65
CA ASP A 501 39.43 -9.37 -25.75
C ASP A 501 39.78 -9.00 -24.31
N TYR A 502 40.95 -9.40 -23.78
CA TYR A 502 41.40 -8.94 -22.47
C TYR A 502 41.54 -7.43 -22.40
N THR A 503 42.05 -6.79 -23.46
CA THR A 503 42.12 -5.33 -23.52
C THR A 503 40.75 -4.71 -23.43
N LYS A 504 39.75 -5.30 -24.09
CA LYS A 504 38.38 -4.81 -24.02
C LYS A 504 37.74 -5.04 -22.65
N ALA A 505 37.99 -6.19 -22.02
CA ALA A 505 37.58 -6.46 -20.65
C ALA A 505 38.15 -5.40 -19.68
N ILE A 506 39.45 -5.11 -19.78
CA ILE A 506 40.13 -4.08 -18.97
C ILE A 506 39.62 -2.66 -19.25
N GLU A 507 39.26 -2.35 -20.49
CA GLU A 507 38.64 -1.05 -20.81
C GLU A 507 37.28 -0.87 -20.13
N LEU A 508 36.52 -1.95 -19.99
CA LEU A 508 35.19 -1.97 -19.37
C LEU A 508 35.28 -2.06 -17.84
N ASP A 509 36.23 -2.84 -17.34
CA ASP A 509 36.56 -2.99 -15.92
C ASP A 509 38.09 -2.85 -15.69
N PRO A 510 38.56 -1.62 -15.41
CA PRO A 510 39.98 -1.36 -15.14
C PRO A 510 40.53 -1.95 -13.83
N GLU A 511 39.67 -2.52 -12.98
CA GLU A 511 40.07 -3.14 -11.71
C GLU A 511 40.19 -4.67 -11.80
N ASN A 512 39.88 -5.27 -12.97
CA ASN A 512 40.00 -6.71 -13.20
C ASN A 512 41.46 -7.16 -13.27
N ALA A 513 42.00 -7.59 -12.12
CA ALA A 513 43.39 -8.04 -12.00
C ALA A 513 43.70 -9.30 -12.82
N ASP A 514 42.74 -10.22 -12.91
CA ASP A 514 42.88 -11.49 -13.66
C ASP A 514 43.04 -11.22 -15.15
N ALA A 515 42.23 -10.31 -15.71
CA ALA A 515 42.35 -9.91 -17.12
C ALA A 515 43.71 -9.28 -17.44
N TYR A 516 44.30 -8.49 -16.52
CA TYR A 516 45.67 -8.02 -16.68
C TYR A 516 46.67 -9.18 -16.65
N ASN A 517 46.56 -10.09 -15.69
CA ASN A 517 47.45 -11.23 -15.59
C ASN A 517 47.43 -12.09 -16.86
N ASP A 518 46.25 -12.45 -17.33
CA ASP A 518 46.09 -13.38 -18.45
C ASP A 518 46.48 -12.73 -19.78
N ARG A 519 46.27 -11.42 -19.92
CA ARG A 519 46.87 -10.66 -21.04
C ARG A 519 48.39 -10.66 -20.99
N GLY A 520 48.97 -10.55 -19.79
CA GLY A 520 50.41 -10.69 -19.57
C GLY A 520 50.94 -12.06 -20.01
N ILE A 521 50.22 -13.14 -19.70
CA ILE A 521 50.55 -14.51 -20.13
C ILE A 521 50.51 -14.63 -21.65
N ALA A 522 49.48 -14.07 -22.29
CA ALA A 522 49.36 -14.07 -23.74
C ALA A 522 50.49 -13.26 -24.42
N TYR A 523 50.87 -12.11 -23.87
CA TYR A 523 52.02 -11.33 -24.34
C TYR A 523 53.35 -12.08 -24.21
N ASP A 524 53.57 -12.76 -23.09
CA ASP A 524 54.79 -13.54 -22.87
C ASP A 524 54.88 -14.73 -23.85
N SER A 525 53.75 -15.39 -24.10
CA SER A 525 53.63 -16.48 -25.09
C SER A 525 53.97 -16.01 -26.51
N LYS A 526 53.76 -14.72 -26.82
CA LYS A 526 54.18 -14.07 -28.08
C LYS A 526 55.63 -13.55 -28.07
N GLY A 527 56.30 -13.56 -26.92
CA GLY A 527 57.64 -12.98 -26.74
C GLY A 527 57.65 -11.45 -26.57
N GLU A 528 56.50 -10.84 -26.28
CA GLU A 528 56.36 -9.39 -26.03
C GLU A 528 56.62 -9.07 -24.55
N GLN A 529 57.84 -9.35 -24.08
CA GLN A 529 58.22 -9.36 -22.65
C GLN A 529 57.97 -8.03 -21.92
N ASP A 530 58.21 -6.88 -22.56
CA ASP A 530 58.02 -5.58 -21.92
C ASP A 530 56.54 -5.31 -21.58
N LEU A 531 55.62 -5.76 -22.46
CA LEU A 531 54.18 -5.62 -22.25
C LEU A 531 53.68 -6.61 -21.18
N ALA A 532 54.17 -7.85 -21.22
CA ALA A 532 53.87 -8.85 -20.20
C ALA A 532 54.25 -8.37 -18.79
N ILE A 533 55.45 -7.82 -18.62
CA ILE A 533 55.93 -7.29 -17.33
C ILE A 533 55.05 -6.11 -16.85
N ALA A 534 54.58 -5.26 -17.77
CA ALA A 534 53.72 -4.14 -17.40
C ALA A 534 52.36 -4.62 -16.85
N ASP A 535 51.77 -5.61 -17.52
CA ASP A 535 50.49 -6.20 -17.13
C ASP A 535 50.57 -6.97 -15.80
N TYR A 536 51.61 -7.79 -15.60
CA TYR A 536 51.83 -8.47 -14.31
C TYR A 536 52.00 -7.48 -13.15
N LYS A 537 52.72 -6.39 -13.36
CA LYS A 537 52.86 -5.33 -12.34
C LYS A 537 51.53 -4.70 -12.00
N LYS A 538 50.65 -4.51 -13.00
CA LYS A 538 49.34 -3.92 -12.78
C LYS A 538 48.41 -4.87 -12.03
N ALA A 539 48.38 -6.15 -12.40
CA ALA A 539 47.64 -7.18 -11.67
C ALA A 539 48.04 -7.21 -10.18
N ILE A 540 49.36 -7.22 -9.89
CA ILE A 540 49.88 -7.19 -8.52
C ILE A 540 49.50 -5.90 -7.77
N GLU A 541 49.45 -4.75 -8.44
CA GLU A 541 49.04 -3.48 -7.83
C GLU A 541 47.59 -3.55 -7.36
N LEU A 542 46.70 -4.10 -8.18
CA LEU A 542 45.27 -4.24 -7.90
C LEU A 542 45.01 -5.27 -6.78
N GLU A 543 45.84 -6.30 -6.66
CA GLU A 543 45.62 -7.44 -5.76
C GLU A 543 46.28 -7.38 -4.37
N ARG A 544 46.90 -6.26 -3.97
CA ARG A 544 47.74 -6.16 -2.74
C ARG A 544 47.06 -6.44 -1.38
N GLY A 545 45.86 -7.00 -1.36
CA GLY A 545 45.26 -7.69 -0.22
C GLY A 545 45.54 -9.20 -0.12
N ASN A 546 46.02 -9.90 -1.17
CA ASN A 546 46.06 -11.38 -1.16
C ASN A 546 47.02 -12.03 -2.21
N SER A 547 48.36 -11.99 -2.08
CA SER A 547 49.24 -12.55 -3.15
C SER A 547 50.43 -13.42 -2.70
N GLU A 548 50.38 -14.72 -3.02
CA GLU A 548 51.55 -15.62 -3.11
C GLU A 548 51.74 -16.21 -4.54
N ILE A 549 50.75 -16.08 -5.43
CA ILE A 549 50.71 -16.69 -6.78
C ILE A 549 51.44 -15.84 -7.83
N TYR A 550 51.07 -14.56 -8.00
CA TYR A 550 51.63 -13.65 -9.01
C TYR A 550 53.10 -13.24 -8.77
N TYR A 551 53.54 -13.31 -7.50
CA TYR A 551 54.90 -12.96 -7.10
C TYR A 551 55.96 -13.88 -7.74
N ARG A 552 55.64 -15.16 -7.99
CA ARG A 552 56.60 -16.10 -8.61
C ARG A 552 56.83 -15.82 -10.10
N GLN A 553 55.82 -15.34 -10.83
CA GLN A 553 55.91 -15.10 -12.27
C GLN A 553 56.71 -13.82 -12.59
N SER A 554 56.53 -12.75 -11.80
CA SER A 554 57.33 -11.51 -11.94
C SER A 554 58.80 -11.71 -11.53
N THR A 555 59.09 -12.53 -10.51
CA THR A 555 60.46 -12.71 -10.00
C THR A 555 61.34 -13.64 -10.85
N ASP A 556 60.74 -14.54 -11.65
CA ASP A 556 61.50 -15.44 -12.54
C ASP A 556 62.07 -14.69 -13.77
N TYR A 557 61.45 -13.56 -14.14
CA TYR A 557 61.93 -12.67 -15.21
C TYR A 557 63.00 -11.66 -14.73
N ASP A 558 62.86 -11.09 -13.54
CA ASP A 558 63.89 -10.22 -12.93
C ASP A 558 65.25 -10.95 -12.76
N ASN A 559 65.24 -12.28 -12.64
CA ASN A 559 66.46 -13.10 -12.55
C ASN A 559 67.16 -13.37 -13.90
N LYS A 560 66.49 -13.18 -15.05
CA LYS A 560 67.08 -13.39 -16.39
C LYS A 560 67.65 -12.13 -17.04
N GLY A 561 67.48 -10.95 -16.42
CA GLY A 561 67.97 -9.66 -16.91
C GLY A 561 68.51 -8.73 -15.82
N VAL A 562 69.72 -9.01 -15.30
CA VAL A 562 70.58 -8.08 -14.51
C VAL A 562 69.98 -7.45 -13.24
N SER A 563 70.31 -8.06 -12.09
CA SER A 563 70.70 -7.47 -10.80
C SER A 563 70.38 -5.99 -10.49
N MET A 564 69.49 -5.78 -9.50
CA MET A 564 69.68 -4.84 -8.37
C MET A 564 68.70 -5.22 -7.24
N MET A 565 69.11 -5.91 -6.17
CA MET A 565 69.70 -5.39 -4.93
C MET A 565 68.80 -4.42 -4.13
N TRP A 566 67.83 -4.99 -3.38
CA TRP A 566 67.40 -4.68 -1.99
C TRP A 566 66.91 -3.26 -1.55
N LEU A 567 66.02 -3.29 -0.52
CA LEU A 567 65.66 -2.28 0.53
C LEU A 567 64.57 -1.22 0.16
N PHE A 568 63.51 -0.85 0.93
CA PHE A 568 62.99 -0.99 2.32
C PHE A 568 61.44 -0.77 2.28
N MET A 569 60.56 -1.56 2.93
CA MET A 569 59.98 -1.41 4.29
C MET A 569 59.12 -0.15 4.54
N MET A 570 57.78 -0.29 4.51
CA MET A 570 56.81 0.02 5.59
C MET A 570 55.41 -0.40 5.15
#